data_AF-A0A0K9NNV4-F1
#
_entry.id   AF-A0A0K9NNV4-F1
#
_cell.length_a   1.000
_cell.length_b   1.000
_cell.length_c   1.000
_cell.angle_alpha   90.00
_cell.angle_beta   90.00
_cell.angle_gamma   90.00
#
_symmetry.space_group_name_H-M   'P 1'
#
loop_
_entity.id
_entity.type
_entity.pdbx_description
1 polymer ?
#
loop_
_entity_poly.entity_id
_entity_poly.type
_entity_poly.pdbx_seq_one_letter_code
_entity_poly.pdbx_strand_id
1 'polypeptide(L)'
;MAEQLKLEPYAVHTTYQYSGTEGKRHRLREAMLFFDPPEYYNAPGGFLSFKLSVPKRLFFGGAHSVEKHFSLVNYQLKRIRIAFAVALMLNRTL
;
A
#
# COMPACT_ATOMS: atom_id res chain seq x y z
N MET A 1 -0.34 -17.12 -20.58
CA MET A 1 -0.64 -17.51 -21.98
C MET A 1 0.01 -16.56 -22.98
N ALA A 2 -0.33 -15.27 -23.05
CA ALA A 2 0.31 -14.34 -24.00
C ALA A 2 1.85 -14.27 -23.84
N GLU A 3 2.34 -14.18 -22.61
CA GLU A 3 3.79 -14.21 -22.30
C GLU A 3 4.45 -15.55 -22.68
N GLN A 4 3.78 -16.68 -22.43
CA GLN A 4 4.24 -18.01 -22.84
C GLN A 4 4.29 -18.16 -24.37
N LEU A 5 3.42 -17.43 -25.08
CA LEU A 5 3.34 -17.42 -26.54
C LEU A 5 4.19 -16.31 -27.18
N LYS A 6 4.94 -15.52 -26.39
CA LYS A 6 5.74 -14.37 -26.85
C LYS A 6 4.95 -13.37 -27.72
N LEU A 7 3.67 -13.18 -27.39
CA LEU A 7 2.80 -12.22 -28.07
C LEU A 7 2.86 -10.87 -27.37
N GLU A 8 2.86 -9.78 -28.14
CA GLU A 8 2.69 -8.44 -27.57
C GLU A 8 1.22 -8.23 -27.17
N PRO A 9 0.94 -7.97 -25.88
CA PRO A 9 -0.43 -7.80 -25.41
C PRO A 9 -0.98 -6.44 -25.86
N TYR A 10 -2.06 -6.45 -26.66
CA TYR A 10 -2.76 -5.24 -27.10
C TYR A 10 -3.75 -4.69 -26.06
N ALA A 11 -4.38 -5.57 -25.27
CA ALA A 11 -5.38 -5.19 -24.28
C ALA A 11 -5.35 -6.15 -23.09
N VAL A 12 -5.77 -5.63 -21.93
CA VAL A 12 -5.84 -6.40 -20.68
C VAL A 12 -7.27 -6.35 -20.16
N HIS A 13 -7.89 -7.52 -19.98
CA HIS A 13 -9.19 -7.63 -19.34
C HIS A 13 -9.01 -8.15 -17.91
N THR A 14 -9.22 -7.27 -16.92
CA THR A 14 -9.22 -7.70 -15.52
C THR A 14 -10.54 -8.40 -15.20
N THR A 15 -10.46 -9.65 -14.73
CA THR A 15 -11.60 -10.41 -14.21
C THR A 15 -12.03 -9.89 -12.83
N TYR A 16 -12.69 -10.72 -12.01
CA TYR A 16 -13.01 -10.35 -10.63
C TYR A 16 -11.73 -10.05 -9.85
N GLN A 17 -11.74 -8.94 -9.12
CA GLN A 17 -10.69 -8.60 -8.17
C GLN A 17 -11.31 -8.04 -6.91
N TYR A 18 -10.78 -8.48 -5.76
CA TYR A 18 -11.17 -7.97 -4.46
C TYR A 18 -10.91 -6.45 -4.41
N SER A 19 -11.80 -5.69 -3.77
CA SER A 19 -11.81 -4.21 -3.78
C SER A 19 -12.16 -3.54 -5.13
N GLY A 20 -12.78 -4.26 -6.07
CA GLY A 20 -13.40 -3.66 -7.26
C GLY A 20 -12.42 -2.91 -8.16
N THR A 21 -12.79 -1.71 -8.62
CA THR A 21 -11.97 -0.91 -9.55
C THR A 21 -10.61 -0.56 -8.97
N GLU A 22 -10.52 -0.19 -7.69
CA GLU A 22 -9.24 0.15 -7.06
C GLU A 22 -8.31 -1.07 -6.97
N GLY A 23 -8.87 -2.23 -6.63
CA GLY A 23 -8.12 -3.49 -6.65
C GLY A 23 -7.62 -3.84 -8.05
N LYS A 24 -8.45 -3.66 -9.09
CA LYS A 24 -8.06 -3.87 -10.49
C LYS A 24 -6.93 -2.95 -10.91
N ARG A 25 -7.03 -1.64 -10.61
CA ARG A 25 -6.00 -0.65 -10.88
C ARG A 25 -4.69 -1.01 -10.20
N HIS A 26 -4.75 -1.43 -8.93
CA HIS A 26 -3.58 -1.86 -8.19
C HIS A 26 -2.88 -3.07 -8.86
N ARG A 27 -3.63 -4.08 -9.31
CA ARG A 27 -3.05 -5.23 -10.02
C ARG A 27 -2.42 -4.87 -11.36
N LEU A 28 -3.03 -3.92 -12.08
CA LEU A 28 -2.43 -3.41 -13.32
C LEU A 28 -1.13 -2.66 -13.04
N ARG A 29 -1.05 -1.88 -11.96
CA ARG A 29 0.21 -1.22 -11.53
C ARG A 29 1.29 -2.22 -11.14
N GLU A 30 0.96 -3.25 -10.37
CA GLU A 30 1.90 -4.33 -10.01
C GLU A 30 2.49 -5.01 -11.25
N ALA A 31 1.69 -5.16 -12.30
CA ALA A 31 2.09 -5.75 -13.57
C ALA A 31 2.76 -4.75 -14.54
N MET A 32 2.93 -3.47 -14.15
CA MET A 32 3.42 -2.40 -15.03
C MET A 32 2.55 -2.19 -16.30
N LEU A 33 1.26 -2.52 -16.21
CA LEU A 33 0.27 -2.40 -17.29
C LEU A 33 -0.71 -1.25 -17.07
N PHE A 34 -0.52 -0.45 -16.02
CA PHE A 34 -1.28 0.77 -15.76
C PHE A 34 -0.39 1.98 -16.02
N PHE A 35 -0.88 2.92 -16.83
CA PHE A 35 -0.20 4.19 -17.04
C PHE A 35 -0.57 5.15 -15.92
N ASP A 36 0.43 5.52 -15.10
CA ASP A 36 0.33 6.65 -14.20
C ASP A 36 1.19 7.81 -14.73
N PRO A 37 0.75 9.06 -14.54
CA PRO A 37 1.54 10.21 -14.96
C PRO A 37 2.87 10.28 -14.18
N PRO A 38 3.96 10.85 -14.74
CA PRO A 38 5.27 10.88 -14.07
C PRO A 38 5.23 11.45 -12.65
N GLU A 39 4.34 12.40 -12.38
CA GLU A 39 4.14 13.04 -11.08
C GLU A 39 3.67 12.06 -10.00
N TYR A 40 3.06 10.93 -10.38
CA TYR A 40 2.70 9.86 -9.45
C TYR A 40 3.93 9.21 -8.81
N TYR A 41 5.02 9.07 -9.59
CA TYR A 41 6.30 8.48 -9.15
C TYR A 41 7.31 9.54 -8.70
N ASN A 42 7.02 10.82 -8.94
CA ASN A 42 7.88 11.95 -8.57
C ASN A 42 7.02 13.14 -8.12
N ALA A 43 6.42 13.02 -6.93
CA ALA A 43 5.61 14.09 -6.36
C ALA A 43 6.46 15.37 -6.18
N PRO A 44 5.92 16.59 -6.40
CA PRO A 44 6.69 17.85 -6.33
C PRO A 44 7.42 18.11 -4.99
N GLY A 45 6.92 17.57 -3.88
CA GLY A 45 7.58 17.64 -2.56
C GLY A 45 8.50 16.45 -2.24
N GLY A 46 8.50 15.43 -3.09
CA GLY A 46 9.11 14.13 -2.85
C GLY A 46 8.32 13.25 -1.89
N PHE A 47 8.80 12.02 -1.71
CA PHE A 47 8.19 11.04 -0.81
C PHE A 47 8.83 11.08 0.59
N LEU A 48 8.06 10.65 1.59
CA LEU A 48 8.52 10.38 2.94
C LEU A 48 8.33 8.90 3.24
N SER A 49 9.42 8.16 3.43
CA SER A 49 9.31 6.76 3.87
C SER A 49 9.18 6.68 5.39
N PHE A 50 8.19 5.92 5.87
CA PHE A 50 7.99 5.65 7.29
C PHE A 50 8.17 4.17 7.60
N LYS A 51 9.15 3.85 8.46
CA LYS A 51 9.35 2.49 8.97
C LYS A 51 8.67 2.32 10.32
N LEU A 52 7.53 1.62 10.31
CA LEU A 52 6.80 1.31 11.54
C LEU A 52 7.57 0.31 12.41
N SER A 53 7.94 0.70 13.62
CA SER A 53 8.50 -0.21 14.64
C SER A 53 7.42 -0.58 15.66
N VAL A 54 7.00 -1.84 15.64
CA VAL A 54 6.02 -2.41 16.55
C VAL A 54 6.73 -3.27 17.61
N PRO A 55 6.49 -3.01 18.91
CA PRO A 55 7.05 -3.83 19.99
C PRO A 55 6.67 -5.31 19.86
N LYS A 56 7.66 -6.22 19.98
CA LYS A 56 7.46 -7.68 19.89
C LYS A 56 6.34 -8.21 20.80
N ARG A 57 6.14 -7.60 21.97
CA ARG A 57 5.07 -7.95 22.91
C ARG A 57 3.65 -7.81 22.33
N LEU A 58 3.45 -6.94 21.35
CA LEU A 58 2.15 -6.76 20.67
C LEU A 58 1.90 -7.81 19.58
N PHE A 59 2.96 -8.49 19.11
CA PHE A 59 2.84 -9.58 18.14
C PHE A 59 2.74 -10.95 18.79
N PHE A 60 3.61 -11.23 19.77
CA PHE A 60 3.81 -12.57 20.33
C PHE A 60 3.29 -12.71 21.77
N GLY A 61 2.59 -11.69 22.28
CA GLY A 61 2.16 -11.64 23.68
C GLY A 61 0.86 -12.39 23.95
N GLY A 62 0.95 -13.62 24.48
CA GLY A 62 -0.16 -14.39 25.08
C GLY A 62 -1.29 -14.78 24.13
N ALA A 63 -2.46 -15.15 24.68
CA ALA A 63 -3.61 -15.62 23.90
C ALA A 63 -4.10 -14.61 22.84
N HIS A 64 -4.45 -15.09 21.65
CA HIS A 64 -5.04 -14.31 20.57
C HIS A 64 -6.50 -13.96 20.89
N SER A 65 -6.72 -12.75 21.40
CA SER A 65 -8.05 -12.20 21.66
C SER A 65 -8.33 -10.96 20.81
N VAL A 66 -9.60 -10.60 20.69
CA VAL A 66 -10.05 -9.42 19.95
C VAL A 66 -9.45 -8.14 20.55
N GLU A 67 -9.39 -8.05 21.88
CA GLU A 67 -8.84 -6.89 22.60
C GLU A 67 -7.36 -6.68 22.28
N LYS A 68 -6.58 -7.77 22.18
CA LYS A 68 -5.16 -7.69 21.80
C LYS A 68 -4.98 -7.35 20.33
N HIS A 69 -5.83 -7.88 19.45
CA HIS A 69 -5.84 -7.48 18.04
C HIS A 69 -6.04 -5.97 17.93
N PHE A 70 -7.06 -5.41 18.60
CA PHE A 70 -7.29 -3.96 18.59
C PHE A 70 -6.19 -3.17 19.30
N SER A 71 -5.52 -3.73 20.31
CA SER A 71 -4.35 -3.08 20.93
C SER A 71 -3.21 -2.89 19.91
N LEU A 72 -2.94 -3.91 19.09
CA LEU A 72 -1.97 -3.82 17.99
C LEU A 72 -2.43 -2.81 16.93
N VAL A 73 -3.66 -2.94 16.41
CA VAL A 73 -4.22 -2.03 15.40
C VAL A 73 -4.14 -0.57 15.87
N ASN A 74 -4.58 -0.29 17.09
CA ASN A 74 -4.53 1.06 17.66
C ASN A 74 -3.11 1.60 17.80
N TYR A 75 -2.13 0.74 18.15
CA TYR A 75 -0.72 1.14 18.19
C TYR A 75 -0.24 1.55 16.78
N GLN A 76 -0.54 0.74 15.76
CA GLN A 76 -0.13 1.02 14.37
C GLN A 76 -0.78 2.30 13.83
N LEU A 77 -2.10 2.46 14.01
CA LEU A 77 -2.85 3.64 13.55
C LEU A 77 -2.33 4.94 14.18
N LYS A 78 -2.02 4.94 15.48
CA LYS A 78 -1.43 6.13 16.16
C LYS A 78 -0.10 6.54 15.54
N ARG A 79 0.74 5.57 15.16
CA ARG A 79 2.05 5.84 14.55
C ARG A 79 1.91 6.33 13.11
N ILE A 80 1.02 5.73 12.32
CA ILE A 80 0.70 6.17 10.97
C ILE A 80 0.17 7.61 10.98
N ARG A 81 -0.71 7.95 11.93
CA ARG A 81 -1.22 9.33 12.09
C ARG A 81 -0.10 10.35 12.31
N ILE A 82 0.90 10.01 13.13
CA ILE A 82 2.06 10.87 13.37
C ILE A 82 2.89 11.01 12.08
N ALA A 83 3.12 9.91 11.35
CA ALA A 83 3.84 9.95 10.09
C ALA A 83 3.14 10.84 9.05
N PHE A 84 1.81 10.74 8.95
CA PHE A 84 1.01 11.63 8.09
C PHE A 84 1.12 13.10 8.51
N ALA A 85 1.07 13.40 9.81
CA ALA A 85 1.23 14.77 10.28
C ALA A 85 2.60 15.34 9.90
N VAL A 86 3.68 14.56 10.05
CA VAL A 86 5.02 14.95 9.61
C VAL A 86 5.09 15.17 8.09
N ALA A 87 4.48 14.27 7.31
CA ALA A 87 4.43 14.39 5.85
C ALA A 87 3.73 15.70 5.41
N LEU A 88 2.58 16.02 6.03
CA LEU A 88 1.85 17.27 5.78
C LEU A 88 2.69 18.50 6.12
N MET A 89 3.35 18.52 7.29
CA MET A 89 4.19 19.65 7.71
C MET A 89 5.41 19.86 6.81
N LEU A 90 5.93 18.79 6.21
CA LEU A 90 7.06 18.84 5.28
C LEU A 90 6.65 19.01 3.82
N ASN A 91 5.34 19.10 3.54
CA ASN A 91 4.77 19.10 2.19
C ASN A 91 5.27 17.90 1.34
N ARG A 92 5.29 16.71 1.93
CA ARG A 92 5.73 15.44 1.30
C ARG A 92 4.59 14.45 1.20
N THR A 93 4.65 13.58 0.20
CA THR A 93 3.72 12.44 0.08
C THR A 93 4.24 11.29 0.95
N LEU A 94 3.43 10.78 1.89
CA LEU A 94 3.73 9.59 2.69
C LEU A 94 3.51 8.30 1.88
#